data_AF-A0AAU5QTH3-F1
#
_entry.id   AF-A0AAU5QTH3-F1
#
_cell.length_a   1.000
_cell.length_b   1.000
_cell.length_c   1.000
_cell.angle_alpha   90.00
_cell.angle_beta   90.00
_cell.angle_gamma   90.00
#
_symmetry.space_group_name_H-M   'P 1'
#
loop_
_entity.id
_entity.type
_entity.pdbx_description
1 polymer ?
#
loop_
_entity_poly.entity_id
_entity_poly.type
_entity_poly.pdbx_seq_one_letter_code
_entity_poly.pdbx_strand_id
1 'polypeptide(L)'
;MIPDIPVGTRRLLLVACTFTALTAGALGWFAAQDVRPSCTYAMFTLGNATEQQEAIDRGYWQAVASGNCAPPHARWRFWLG
;
A
#
# COMPACT_ATOMS: atom_id res chain seq x y z
N MET A 1 41.88 19.95 8.12
CA MET A 1 42.29 18.92 7.15
C MET A 1 41.06 18.12 6.80
N ILE A 2 40.54 18.28 5.59
CA ILE A 2 39.41 17.50 5.08
C ILE A 2 39.99 16.14 4.68
N PRO A 3 39.46 15.01 5.18
CA PRO A 3 39.97 13.71 4.76
C PRO A 3 39.77 13.56 3.24
N ASP A 4 40.86 13.31 2.53
CA ASP A 4 40.85 12.92 1.12
C ASP A 4 40.20 11.54 1.03
N ILE A 5 38.88 11.53 0.88
CA ILE A 5 38.15 10.29 0.68
C ILE A 5 38.54 9.77 -0.71
N PRO A 6 39.07 8.53 -0.81
CA PRO A 6 39.45 7.96 -2.09
C PRO A 6 38.29 8.08 -3.08
N VAL A 7 38.56 8.48 -4.32
CA VAL A 7 37.52 8.68 -5.36
C VAL A 7 36.63 7.43 -5.50
N GLY A 8 37.21 6.24 -5.30
CA GLY A 8 36.49 4.97 -5.24
C GLY A 8 35.46 4.89 -4.11
N THR A 9 35.83 5.33 -2.90
CA THR A 9 34.94 5.35 -1.72
C THR A 9 33.82 6.38 -1.89
N ARG A 10 34.11 7.55 -2.47
CA ARG A 10 33.07 8.55 -2.79
C ARG A 10 32.05 8.00 -3.79
N ARG A 11 32.52 7.30 -4.83
CA ARG A 11 31.64 6.68 -5.82
C ARG A 11 30.80 5.55 -5.22
N LEU A 12 31.39 4.72 -4.37
CA LEU A 12 30.68 3.68 -3.61
C LEU A 12 29.59 4.26 -2.70
N LEU A 13 29.89 5.33 -1.98
CA LEU A 13 28.91 6.01 -1.13
C LEU A 13 27.74 6.61 -1.94
N LEU A 14 28.03 7.20 -3.11
CA LEU A 14 26.98 7.73 -3.99
C LEU A 14 26.07 6.61 -4.50
N VAL A 15 26.65 5.49 -4.94
CA VAL A 15 25.87 4.32 -5.39
C VAL A 15 25.05 3.75 -4.23
N ALA A 16 25.64 3.57 -3.05
CA ALA A 16 24.92 3.10 -1.88
C ALA A 16 23.72 4.01 -1.57
N CYS A 17 23.93 5.33 -1.56
CA CYS A 17 22.90 6.33 -1.27
C CYS A 17 21.77 6.33 -2.30
N THR A 18 22.07 6.21 -3.60
CA THR A 18 21.01 6.13 -4.63
C THR A 18 20.20 4.85 -4.50
N PHE A 19 20.85 3.72 -4.21
CA PHE A 19 20.16 2.45 -3.96
C PHE A 19 19.26 2.53 -2.72
N THR A 20 19.72 3.11 -1.61
CA THR A 20 18.87 3.29 -0.42
C THR A 20 17.71 4.24 -0.70
N ALA A 21 17.93 5.35 -1.40
CA ALA A 21 16.86 6.27 -1.75
C ALA A 21 15.78 5.62 -2.62
N LEU A 22 16.18 4.84 -3.63
CA LEU A 22 15.25 4.12 -4.50
C LEU A 22 14.47 3.05 -3.74
N THR A 23 15.16 2.25 -2.94
CA THR A 23 14.51 1.17 -2.15
C THR A 23 13.58 1.74 -1.08
N ALA A 24 14.00 2.79 -0.36
CA ALA A 24 13.14 3.47 0.62
C ALA A 24 11.93 4.13 -0.04
N GLY A 25 12.09 4.75 -1.21
CA GLY A 25 10.98 5.31 -1.98
C GLY A 25 9.98 4.24 -2.45
N ALA A 26 10.47 3.13 -2.99
CA ALA A 26 9.64 2.02 -3.45
C ALA A 26 8.89 1.35 -2.28
N LEU A 27 9.59 1.10 -1.16
CA LEU A 27 8.98 0.55 0.06
C LEU A 27 7.97 1.51 0.67
N GLY A 28 8.26 2.81 0.70
CA GLY A 28 7.34 3.83 1.18
C GLY A 28 6.06 3.89 0.33
N TRP A 29 6.18 3.83 -0.99
CA TRP A 29 5.02 3.77 -1.88
C TRP A 29 4.19 2.51 -1.65
N PHE A 30 4.84 1.35 -1.55
CA PHE A 30 4.18 0.08 -1.28
C PHE A 30 3.51 0.04 0.11
N ALA A 31 4.15 0.66 1.10
CA ALA A 31 3.63 0.81 2.45
C ALA A 31 2.38 1.71 2.50
N ALA A 32 2.36 2.76 1.68
CA ALA A 32 1.24 3.71 1.57
C ALA A 32 0.07 3.19 0.74
N GLN A 33 0.23 2.11 -0.05
CA GLN A 33 -0.87 1.54 -0.81
C GLN A 33 -2.00 1.07 0.12
N ASP A 34 -3.23 1.48 -0.22
CA ASP A 34 -4.42 1.03 0.48
C ASP A 34 -4.69 -0.44 0.18
N VAL A 35 -4.84 -1.21 1.26
CA VAL A 35 -5.22 -2.61 1.21
C VAL A 35 -6.62 -2.74 1.78
N ARG A 36 -7.48 -3.44 1.03
CA ARG A 36 -8.85 -3.76 1.45
C ARG A 36 -8.79 -5.02 2.32
N PRO A 37 -9.11 -4.96 3.62
CA PRO A 37 -9.12 -6.15 4.47
C PRO A 37 -10.19 -7.15 4.01
N SER A 38 -9.92 -8.45 4.18
CA SER A 38 -10.87 -9.51 3.88
C SER A 38 -12.10 -9.38 4.78
N CYS A 39 -13.24 -9.03 4.19
CA CYS A 39 -14.51 -8.90 4.91
C CYS A 39 -15.60 -9.71 4.19
N THR A 40 -16.39 -10.47 4.96
CA THR A 40 -17.53 -11.22 4.45
C THR A 40 -18.80 -10.41 4.70
N TYR A 41 -19.56 -10.11 3.65
CA TYR A 41 -20.82 -9.38 3.76
C TYR A 41 -21.86 -10.02 2.83
N ALA A 42 -23.12 -9.98 3.27
CA ALA A 42 -24.24 -10.40 2.45
C ALA A 42 -24.67 -9.23 1.56
N MET A 43 -24.93 -9.54 0.29
CA MET A 43 -25.34 -8.54 -0.68
C MET A 43 -26.27 -9.20 -1.70
N PHE A 44 -27.39 -8.55 -1.96
CA PHE A 44 -28.27 -8.97 -3.04
C PHE A 44 -27.85 -8.30 -4.34
N THR A 45 -27.62 -9.09 -5.39
CA THR A 45 -27.24 -8.61 -6.72
C THR A 45 -28.18 -9.24 -7.73
N LEU A 46 -28.65 -8.44 -8.69
CA LEU A 46 -29.45 -8.89 -9.82
C LEU A 46 -29.01 -8.06 -11.03
N GLY A 47 -28.50 -8.72 -12.08
CA GLY A 47 -27.93 -8.01 -13.22
C GLY A 47 -26.78 -8.73 -13.92
N ASN A 48 -26.24 -8.09 -14.96
CA ASN A 48 -25.08 -8.54 -15.72
C ASN A 48 -23.77 -8.41 -14.91
N ALA A 49 -22.67 -9.01 -15.37
CA ALA A 49 -21.41 -9.04 -14.61
C ALA A 49 -20.88 -7.65 -14.19
N THR A 50 -21.08 -6.60 -15.00
CA THR A 50 -20.67 -5.23 -14.64
C THR A 50 -21.54 -4.65 -13.52
N GLU A 51 -22.85 -4.87 -13.58
CA GLU A 51 -23.79 -4.46 -12.52
C GLU A 51 -23.51 -5.22 -11.22
N GLN A 52 -23.13 -6.50 -11.32
CA GLN A 52 -22.71 -7.28 -10.15
C GLN A 52 -21.44 -6.69 -9.53
N GLN A 53 -20.44 -6.31 -10.34
CA GLN A 53 -19.19 -5.73 -9.84
C GLN A 53 -19.43 -4.40 -9.11
N GLU A 54 -20.21 -3.49 -9.71
CA GLU A 54 -20.57 -2.21 -9.09
C GLU A 54 -21.36 -2.42 -7.79
N ALA A 55 -22.25 -3.41 -7.79
CA ALA A 55 -23.05 -3.70 -6.64
C ALA A 55 -22.19 -4.35 -5.52
N ILE A 56 -21.19 -5.17 -5.85
CA ILE A 56 -20.17 -5.70 -4.91
C ILE A 56 -19.41 -4.55 -4.25
N ASP A 57 -18.94 -3.58 -5.02
CA ASP A 57 -18.22 -2.43 -4.46
C ASP A 57 -19.09 -1.57 -3.56
N ARG A 58 -20.35 -1.31 -3.96
CA ARG A 58 -21.31 -0.60 -3.11
C ARG A 58 -21.62 -1.37 -1.82
N GLY A 59 -21.82 -2.68 -1.92
CA GLY A 59 -22.10 -3.54 -0.77
C GLY A 59 -20.97 -3.52 0.26
N TYR A 60 -19.71 -3.52 -0.20
CA TYR A 60 -18.57 -3.36 0.70
C TYR A 60 -18.58 -2.01 1.41
N TRP A 61 -18.78 -0.90 0.68
CA TRP A 61 -18.79 0.44 1.28
C TRP A 61 -19.94 0.62 2.27
N GLN A 62 -21.10 0.01 1.99
CA GLN A 62 -22.21 -0.05 2.95
C GLN A 62 -21.84 -0.84 4.21
N ALA A 63 -21.18 -1.99 4.06
CA ALA A 63 -20.72 -2.78 5.20
C ALA A 63 -19.64 -2.06 6.02
N VAL A 64 -18.79 -1.24 5.38
CA VAL A 64 -17.87 -0.33 6.09
C VAL A 64 -18.64 0.75 6.85
N ALA A 65 -19.61 1.39 6.21
CA ALA A 65 -20.42 2.44 6.84
C ALA A 65 -21.25 1.92 8.02
N SER A 66 -21.70 0.66 7.97
CA SER A 66 -22.44 0.00 9.04
C SER A 66 -21.53 -0.56 10.15
N GLY A 67 -20.21 -0.40 10.05
CA GLY A 67 -19.23 -0.92 11.01
C GLY A 67 -19.02 -2.43 10.96
N ASN A 68 -19.58 -3.13 9.99
CA ASN A 68 -19.39 -4.57 9.80
C ASN A 68 -18.04 -4.91 9.14
N CYS A 69 -17.49 -3.98 8.34
CA CYS A 69 -16.19 -4.11 7.70
C CYS A 69 -15.26 -2.97 8.12
N ALA A 70 -13.96 -3.26 8.21
CA ALA A 70 -12.95 -2.22 8.37
C ALA A 70 -12.75 -1.45 7.05
N PRO A 71 -12.53 -0.12 7.11
CA PRO A 71 -12.19 0.63 5.91
C PRO A 71 -10.84 0.17 5.33
N PRO A 72 -10.61 0.38 4.01
CA PRO A 72 -9.29 0.21 3.43
C PRO A 72 -8.28 1.04 4.22
N HIS A 73 -7.09 0.49 4.36
CA HIS A 73 -6.05 1.19 5.09
C HIS A 73 -4.69 0.89 4.49
N ALA A 74 -3.78 1.83 4.67
CA ALA A 74 -2.41 1.71 4.21
C ALA A 74 -1.76 0.44 4.74
N ARG A 75 -1.10 -0.29 3.84
CA ARG A 75 -0.51 -1.62 4.08
C ARG A 75 0.41 -1.67 5.29
N TRP A 76 1.12 -0.58 5.59
CA TRP A 76 2.02 -0.51 6.73
C TRP A 76 1.34 -0.77 8.08
N ARG A 77 0.02 -0.56 8.21
CA ARG A 77 -0.69 -0.86 9.46
C ARG A 77 -0.66 -2.35 9.81
N PHE A 78 -0.56 -3.26 8.82
CA PHE A 78 -0.35 -4.69 9.09
C PHE A 78 1.02 -5.01 9.68
N TRP A 79 2.01 -4.13 9.54
CA TRP A 79 3.34 -4.33 10.09
C TRP A 79 3.41 -3.99 11.58
N LEU A 80 2.39 -3.32 12.12
CA LEU A 80 2.33 -2.91 13.52
C LEU A 80 1.88 -4.04 14.46
N GLY A 81 1.35 -5.15 13.95
CA GLY A 81 0.71 -6.20 14.74
C GLY A 81 -0.69 -5.79 15.20
#